data_AF-A0A7C3IU54-F1
#
_entry.id   AF-A0A7C3IU54-F1
#
_cell.length_a   1.000
_cell.length_b   1.000
_cell.length_c   1.000
_cell.angle_alpha   90.00
_cell.angle_beta   90.00
_cell.angle_gamma   90.00
#
_symmetry.space_group_name_H-M   'P 1'
#
loop_
_entity.id
_entity.type
_entity.pdbx_description
1 polymer ?
#
loop_
_entity_poly.entity_id
_entity_poly.type
_entity_poly.pdbx_seq_one_letter_code
_entity_poly.pdbx_strand_id
1 'polypeptide(L)'
;MAVSKRNITYFELTEHNTAQIALFLLLTIFFIVIIFLMMLPIMQKILEVTLMSKVYNSGELVSYYISTKEPLVRTSYLFSWAVDIFTKTPEESRYWFNPLLSLSFLSITIGIAISVVFSSLLPGKYGYISQKIEREIANFINQIASQRFGFYTEKEHQIILKEISEADIRNMHMYVDEWKIPLEDLKALYKAIKWLESNLFYRLIHLNDGLIMYMRYHFSIKYGNTVLGMVYIGAAVLIIIIGLRGLKFIPPTQPSLVLFALGLEFSLLIAYAFTLMYTKSEEEGLKELLTKESSKQVLGDEFGSSKEIENLLKVFIKSNKKVSKK
;
A
#
# COMPACT_ATOMS: atom_id res chain seq x y z
N MET A 1 -15.66 -30.09 3.54
CA MET A 1 -15.00 -30.96 2.53
C MET A 1 -14.54 -30.09 1.36
N ALA A 2 -13.47 -29.30 1.54
CA ALA A 2 -12.91 -28.42 0.51
C ALA A 2 -11.39 -28.20 0.67
N VAL A 3 -10.69 -29.08 1.39
CA VAL A 3 -9.26 -28.93 1.74
C VAL A 3 -8.31 -29.28 0.57
N SER A 4 -8.82 -29.55 -0.65
CA SER A 4 -8.10 -30.38 -1.63
C SER A 4 -7.74 -29.74 -2.98
N LYS A 5 -7.58 -28.41 -3.13
CA LYS A 5 -7.27 -27.90 -4.51
C LYS A 5 -6.18 -26.85 -4.72
N ARG A 6 -5.41 -26.42 -3.71
CA ARG A 6 -4.23 -25.57 -3.96
C ARG A 6 -3.05 -25.96 -3.07
N ASN A 7 -2.46 -27.11 -3.37
CA ASN A 7 -1.11 -27.44 -2.92
C ASN A 7 -0.14 -26.70 -3.84
N ILE A 8 0.01 -25.39 -3.65
CA ILE A 8 1.03 -24.63 -4.38
C ILE A 8 2.09 -24.27 -3.36
N THR A 9 3.27 -24.86 -3.50
CA THR A 9 4.38 -24.63 -2.59
C THR A 9 4.86 -23.18 -2.72
N TYR A 10 5.44 -22.63 -1.65
CA TYR A 10 6.00 -21.27 -1.66
C TYR A 10 6.92 -21.02 -2.87
N PHE A 11 7.70 -22.03 -3.26
CA PHE A 11 8.63 -21.98 -4.40
C PHE A 11 7.93 -21.82 -5.76
N GLU A 12 6.80 -22.50 -5.96
CA GLU A 12 5.99 -22.36 -7.19
C GLU A 12 5.29 -20.98 -7.24
N LEU A 13 4.93 -20.42 -6.08
CA LEU A 13 4.34 -19.08 -5.98
C LEU A 13 5.36 -17.95 -6.14
N THR A 14 6.67 -18.23 -6.06
CA THR A 14 7.73 -17.26 -6.36
C THR A 14 8.00 -17.09 -7.84
N GLU A 15 7.69 -18.07 -8.69
CA GLU A 15 7.90 -17.93 -10.13
C GLU A 15 6.90 -16.94 -10.74
N HIS A 16 7.44 -15.95 -11.45
CA HIS A 16 6.66 -14.90 -12.07
C HIS A 16 6.12 -15.37 -13.42
N ASN A 17 4.80 -15.52 -13.51
CA ASN A 17 4.16 -15.70 -14.80
C ASN A 17 4.10 -14.34 -15.52
N THR A 18 4.88 -14.19 -16.59
CA THR A 18 4.92 -12.97 -17.42
C THR A 18 3.53 -12.57 -17.94
N ALA A 19 2.65 -13.55 -18.19
CA ALA A 19 1.28 -13.31 -18.61
C ALA A 19 0.43 -12.62 -17.51
N GLN A 20 0.66 -12.90 -16.24
CA GLN A 20 -0.05 -12.25 -15.13
C GLN A 20 0.36 -10.80 -14.97
N ILE A 21 1.66 -10.50 -15.14
CA ILE A 21 2.18 -9.14 -15.11
C ILE A 21 1.59 -8.34 -16.29
N ALA A 22 1.58 -8.92 -17.49
CA ALA A 22 0.98 -8.29 -18.66
C ALA A 22 -0.52 -8.03 -18.47
N LEU A 23 -1.27 -9.00 -17.94
CA LEU A 23 -2.70 -8.84 -17.64
C LEU A 23 -2.93 -7.74 -16.60
N PHE A 24 -2.14 -7.69 -15.54
CA PHE A 24 -2.23 -6.66 -14.50
C PHE A 24 -1.94 -5.27 -15.05
N LEU A 25 -0.92 -5.12 -15.91
CA LEU A 25 -0.62 -3.85 -16.57
C LEU A 25 -1.76 -3.41 -17.50
N LEU A 26 -2.31 -4.34 -18.29
CA LEU A 26 -3.44 -4.06 -19.16
C LEU A 26 -4.66 -3.60 -18.35
N LEU A 27 -5.02 -4.33 -17.29
CA LEU A 27 -6.09 -3.95 -16.38
C LEU A 27 -5.85 -2.58 -15.76
N THR A 28 -4.61 -2.28 -15.38
CA THR A 28 -4.25 -0.99 -14.79
C THR A 28 -4.47 0.14 -15.79
N ILE A 29 -3.95 0.03 -17.02
CA ILE A 29 -4.16 1.04 -18.07
C ILE A 29 -5.66 1.20 -18.37
N PHE A 30 -6.38 0.08 -18.47
CA PHE A 30 -7.83 0.08 -18.71
C PHE A 30 -8.60 0.86 -17.65
N PHE A 31 -8.33 0.60 -16.36
CA PHE A 31 -9.00 1.33 -15.27
C PHE A 31 -8.59 2.80 -15.21
N ILE A 32 -7.32 3.14 -15.47
CA ILE A 32 -6.87 4.54 -15.53
C ILE A 32 -7.66 5.31 -16.59
N VAL A 33 -7.78 4.74 -17.80
CA VAL A 33 -8.53 5.37 -18.90
C VAL A 33 -10.02 5.50 -18.55
N ILE A 34 -10.64 4.46 -18.00
CA ILE A 34 -12.05 4.50 -17.61
C ILE A 34 -12.31 5.54 -16.54
N ILE A 35 -11.51 5.58 -15.47
CA ILE A 35 -11.67 6.57 -14.41
C ILE A 35 -11.47 7.97 -14.96
N PHE A 36 -10.45 8.18 -15.78
CA PHE A 36 -10.22 9.48 -16.40
C PHE A 36 -11.44 9.94 -17.21
N LEU A 37 -11.96 9.07 -18.09
CA LEU A 37 -13.17 9.38 -18.87
C LEU A 37 -14.40 9.61 -18.00
N MET A 38 -14.53 8.92 -16.87
CA MET A 38 -15.61 9.12 -15.90
C MET A 38 -15.46 10.44 -15.12
N MET A 39 -14.24 10.87 -14.83
CA MET A 39 -13.98 12.12 -14.11
C MET A 39 -14.25 13.36 -14.96
N LEU A 40 -14.14 13.30 -16.29
CA LEU A 40 -14.43 14.43 -17.18
C LEU A 40 -15.86 14.99 -16.99
N PRO A 41 -16.95 14.23 -17.17
CA PRO A 41 -18.30 14.77 -16.99
C PRO A 41 -18.57 15.19 -15.54
N ILE A 42 -17.96 14.53 -14.56
CA ILE A 42 -18.05 14.92 -13.15
C ILE A 42 -17.42 16.31 -12.95
N MET A 43 -16.21 16.52 -13.47
CA MET A 43 -15.51 17.80 -13.38
C MET A 43 -16.27 18.91 -14.11
N GLN A 44 -16.81 18.64 -15.31
CA GLN A 44 -17.64 19.60 -16.03
C GLN A 44 -18.86 20.02 -15.19
N LYS A 45 -19.58 19.05 -14.61
CA LYS A 45 -20.74 19.34 -13.75
C LYS A 45 -20.36 20.13 -12.50
N ILE A 46 -19.22 19.82 -11.88
CA ILE A 46 -18.71 20.59 -10.73
C ILE A 46 -18.43 22.04 -11.15
N LEU A 47 -17.77 22.27 -12.29
CA LEU A 47 -17.50 23.62 -12.76
C LEU A 47 -18.78 24.39 -13.10
N GLU A 48 -19.76 23.76 -13.77
CA GLU A 48 -21.02 24.41 -14.14
C GLU A 48 -21.89 24.71 -12.92
N VAL A 49 -22.04 23.76 -11.99
CA VAL A 49 -22.93 23.90 -10.83
C VAL A 49 -22.30 24.74 -9.73
N THR A 50 -21.04 24.50 -9.38
CA THR A 50 -20.39 25.16 -8.25
C THR A 50 -19.92 26.58 -8.60
N LEU A 51 -19.45 26.80 -9.83
CA LEU A 51 -18.98 28.13 -10.25
C LEU A 51 -20.01 28.90 -11.08
N MET A 52 -21.22 28.35 -11.27
CA MET A 52 -22.25 28.92 -12.17
C MET A 52 -21.69 29.28 -13.55
N SER A 53 -20.72 28.49 -14.02
CA SER A 53 -19.92 28.81 -15.20
C SER A 53 -20.47 28.15 -16.46
N LYS A 54 -20.21 28.74 -17.62
CA LYS A 54 -20.43 28.11 -18.92
C LYS A 54 -19.12 27.51 -19.40
N VAL A 55 -19.12 26.20 -19.64
CA VAL A 55 -17.93 25.45 -20.07
C VAL A 55 -17.97 25.22 -21.59
N TYR A 56 -16.92 25.63 -22.28
CA TYR A 56 -16.71 25.40 -23.70
C TYR A 56 -15.62 24.33 -23.89
N ASN A 57 -16.01 23.18 -24.41
CA ASN A 57 -15.14 22.00 -24.56
C ASN A 57 -15.35 21.22 -25.87
N SER A 58 -16.21 21.71 -26.76
CA SER A 58 -16.73 20.99 -27.94
C SER A 58 -16.08 21.40 -29.28
N GLY A 59 -14.83 21.87 -29.28
CA GLY A 59 -14.14 22.25 -30.51
C GLY A 59 -14.35 23.71 -30.95
N GLU A 60 -15.07 24.49 -30.16
CA GLU A 60 -15.36 25.90 -30.39
C GLU A 60 -14.07 26.74 -30.33
N LEU A 61 -14.02 27.79 -31.15
CA LEU A 61 -12.94 28.78 -31.17
C LEU A 61 -13.29 29.91 -30.20
N VAL A 62 -12.52 29.99 -29.12
CA VAL A 62 -12.82 30.87 -27.98
C VAL A 62 -11.58 31.72 -27.68
N SER A 63 -11.76 33.02 -27.52
CA SER A 63 -10.67 33.95 -27.16
C SER A 63 -10.30 33.85 -25.68
N TYR A 64 -9.05 34.15 -25.34
CA TYR A 64 -8.59 34.24 -23.94
C TYR A 64 -9.30 35.35 -23.17
N TYR A 65 -9.50 36.50 -23.83
CA TYR A 65 -10.17 37.66 -23.27
C TYR A 65 -11.55 37.83 -23.91
N ILE A 66 -12.55 38.17 -23.11
CA ILE A 66 -13.92 38.42 -23.58
C ILE A 66 -13.96 39.69 -24.44
N SER A 67 -13.08 40.67 -24.17
CA SER A 67 -12.99 41.95 -24.89
C SER A 67 -12.17 41.89 -26.20
N THR A 68 -11.19 40.98 -26.29
CA THR A 68 -10.26 40.92 -27.43
C THR A 68 -10.62 39.75 -28.35
N LYS A 69 -10.83 40.02 -29.64
CA LYS A 69 -11.25 39.01 -30.62
C LYS A 69 -10.15 38.00 -30.98
N GLU A 70 -8.89 38.29 -30.68
CA GLU A 70 -7.73 37.48 -31.05
C GLU A 70 -6.71 37.41 -29.90
N PRO A 71 -5.97 36.30 -29.71
CA PRO A 71 -5.99 35.07 -30.49
C PRO A 71 -7.13 34.12 -30.07
N LEU A 72 -7.71 33.42 -31.06
CA LEU A 72 -8.70 32.36 -30.87
C LEU A 72 -7.99 31.04 -30.59
N VAL A 73 -8.38 30.34 -29.53
CA VAL A 73 -7.88 29.00 -29.21
C VAL A 73 -8.99 27.98 -29.38
N ARG A 74 -8.66 26.86 -29.99
CA ARG A 74 -9.58 25.74 -30.18
C ARG A 74 -9.73 24.97 -28.87
N THR A 75 -10.96 24.85 -28.40
CA THR A 75 -11.29 24.00 -27.25
C THR A 75 -11.24 22.52 -27.62
N SER A 76 -10.91 21.66 -26.67
CA SER A 76 -10.86 20.21 -26.83
C SER A 76 -11.29 19.54 -25.54
N TYR A 77 -12.15 18.53 -25.65
CA TYR A 77 -12.71 17.84 -24.51
C TYR A 77 -11.66 17.21 -23.58
N LEU A 78 -10.48 16.86 -24.10
CA LEU A 78 -9.44 16.21 -23.29
C LEU A 78 -8.36 17.17 -22.78
N PHE A 79 -8.06 18.23 -23.54
CA PHE A 79 -6.84 19.02 -23.32
C PHE A 79 -7.10 20.49 -22.99
N SER A 80 -8.24 21.06 -23.39
CA SER A 80 -8.41 22.51 -23.35
C SER A 80 -9.87 22.91 -23.21
N TRP A 81 -10.27 23.29 -22.00
CA TRP A 81 -11.60 23.81 -21.69
C TRP A 81 -11.50 25.30 -21.40
N ALA A 82 -12.37 26.08 -22.02
CA ALA A 82 -12.58 27.47 -21.64
C ALA A 82 -13.77 27.54 -20.69
N VAL A 83 -13.56 28.09 -19.50
CA VAL A 83 -14.55 28.21 -18.43
C VAL A 83 -14.86 29.68 -18.25
N ASP A 84 -16.12 30.04 -18.49
CA ASP A 84 -16.64 31.39 -18.38
C ASP A 84 -17.49 31.52 -17.13
N ILE A 85 -16.92 32.11 -16.08
CA ILE A 85 -17.56 32.28 -14.76
C ILE A 85 -18.45 33.55 -14.75
N PHE A 86 -18.21 34.47 -15.69
CA PHE A 86 -18.73 35.84 -15.66
C PHE A 86 -19.81 36.03 -16.72
N THR A 87 -20.79 35.12 -16.75
CA THR A 87 -21.91 35.27 -17.66
C THR A 87 -22.68 36.55 -17.28
N LYS A 88 -22.56 37.60 -18.12
CA LYS A 88 -23.23 38.93 -18.04
C LYS A 88 -22.48 40.06 -17.30
N THR A 89 -21.24 39.89 -16.85
CA THR A 89 -20.42 41.00 -16.33
C THR A 89 -19.29 41.37 -17.30
N PRO A 90 -18.81 42.62 -17.32
CA PRO A 90 -17.79 43.08 -18.26
C PRO A 90 -16.36 42.65 -17.89
N GLU A 91 -16.17 41.66 -16.99
CA GLU A 91 -14.84 41.18 -16.62
C GLU A 91 -14.18 40.40 -17.77
N GLU A 92 -12.87 40.57 -17.92
CA GLU A 92 -12.22 40.42 -19.22
C GLU A 92 -11.64 39.04 -19.52
N SER A 93 -11.43 38.15 -18.55
CA SER A 93 -10.61 36.93 -18.76
C SER A 93 -11.34 35.61 -18.51
N ARG A 94 -11.23 34.67 -19.46
CA ARG A 94 -11.71 33.29 -19.30
C ARG A 94 -10.66 32.42 -18.59
N TYR A 95 -11.14 31.43 -17.84
CA TYR A 95 -10.27 30.43 -17.25
C TYR A 95 -10.02 29.29 -18.23
N TRP A 96 -8.76 28.86 -18.34
CA TRP A 96 -8.35 27.76 -19.19
C TRP A 96 -7.95 26.57 -18.33
N PHE A 97 -8.75 25.53 -18.44
CA PHE A 97 -8.59 24.29 -17.72
C PHE A 97 -8.08 23.20 -18.67
N ASN A 98 -7.03 22.49 -18.26
CA ASN A 98 -6.50 21.33 -18.97
C ASN A 98 -6.88 20.06 -18.19
N PRO A 99 -7.94 19.34 -18.60
CA PRO A 99 -8.42 18.18 -17.87
C PRO A 99 -7.38 17.08 -17.75
N LEU A 100 -6.64 16.80 -18.82
CA LEU A 100 -5.59 15.79 -18.80
C LEU A 100 -4.57 16.10 -17.72
N LEU A 101 -4.03 17.33 -17.69
CA LEU A 101 -3.05 17.71 -16.68
C LEU A 101 -3.65 17.57 -15.27
N SER A 102 -4.81 18.18 -15.02
CA SER A 102 -5.38 18.25 -13.67
C SER A 102 -5.89 16.92 -13.12
N LEU A 103 -6.42 16.04 -13.96
CA LEU A 103 -7.04 14.78 -13.53
C LEU A 103 -6.12 13.56 -13.68
N SER A 104 -4.99 13.67 -14.40
CA SER A 104 -4.09 12.55 -14.68
C SER A 104 -3.65 11.82 -13.42
N PHE A 105 -3.07 12.52 -12.45
CA PHE A 105 -2.49 11.89 -11.27
C PHE A 105 -3.55 11.19 -10.40
N LEU A 106 -4.71 11.82 -10.24
CA LEU A 106 -5.82 11.25 -9.48
C LEU A 106 -6.38 10.01 -10.19
N SER A 107 -6.53 10.06 -11.52
CA SER A 107 -7.00 8.93 -12.32
C SER A 107 -6.02 7.76 -12.30
N ILE A 108 -4.71 8.06 -12.34
CA ILE A 108 -3.64 7.06 -12.20
C ILE A 108 -3.75 6.37 -10.84
N THR A 109 -3.84 7.14 -9.76
CA THR A 109 -3.86 6.60 -8.39
C THR A 109 -5.09 5.74 -8.14
N ILE A 110 -6.28 6.25 -8.47
CA ILE A 110 -7.53 5.49 -8.31
C ILE A 110 -7.53 4.27 -9.24
N GLY A 111 -7.00 4.39 -10.47
CA GLY A 111 -6.92 3.28 -11.42
C GLY A 111 -6.01 2.15 -10.95
N ILE A 112 -4.86 2.48 -10.37
CA ILE A 112 -4.00 1.49 -9.72
C ILE A 112 -4.71 0.84 -8.54
N ALA A 113 -5.37 1.62 -7.67
CA ALA A 113 -6.09 1.08 -6.52
C ALA A 113 -7.19 0.10 -6.92
N ILE A 114 -8.01 0.45 -7.92
CA ILE A 114 -9.04 -0.44 -8.47
C ILE A 114 -8.41 -1.66 -9.13
N SER A 115 -7.33 -1.49 -9.89
CA SER A 115 -6.61 -2.61 -10.51
C SER A 115 -6.07 -3.62 -9.48
N VAL A 116 -5.52 -3.13 -8.35
CA VAL A 116 -5.07 -3.98 -7.23
C VAL A 116 -6.23 -4.78 -6.64
N VAL A 117 -7.39 -4.13 -6.43
CA VAL A 117 -8.62 -4.78 -5.95
C VAL A 117 -9.10 -5.85 -6.93
N PHE A 118 -9.21 -5.53 -8.22
CA PHE A 118 -9.65 -6.52 -9.22
C PHE A 118 -8.65 -7.67 -9.35
N SER A 119 -7.35 -7.38 -9.32
CA SER A 119 -6.31 -8.39 -9.41
C SER A 119 -6.22 -9.29 -8.18
N SER A 120 -6.65 -8.82 -7.00
CA SER A 120 -6.69 -9.65 -5.79
C SER A 120 -7.87 -10.62 -5.80
N LEU A 121 -8.94 -10.32 -6.54
CA LEU A 121 -10.14 -11.18 -6.66
C LEU A 121 -9.97 -12.30 -7.68
N LEU A 122 -9.12 -12.11 -8.69
CA LEU A 122 -8.84 -13.14 -9.68
C LEU A 122 -8.23 -14.39 -9.02
N PRO A 123 -8.40 -15.60 -9.61
CA PRO A 123 -7.71 -16.79 -9.15
C PRO A 123 -6.19 -16.62 -9.23
N GLY A 124 -5.41 -17.23 -8.33
CA GLY A 124 -3.94 -17.10 -8.28
C GLY A 124 -3.20 -17.40 -9.60
N LYS A 125 -3.83 -18.16 -10.53
CA LYS A 125 -3.29 -18.39 -11.89
C LYS A 125 -3.29 -17.14 -12.78
N TYR A 126 -4.20 -16.21 -12.57
CA TYR A 126 -4.38 -15.00 -13.40
C TYR A 126 -4.13 -13.71 -12.61
N GLY A 127 -4.47 -13.70 -11.32
CA GLY A 127 -4.35 -12.53 -10.45
C GLY A 127 -2.94 -12.37 -9.88
N TYR A 128 -2.22 -11.35 -10.35
CA TYR A 128 -0.88 -11.01 -9.85
C TYR A 128 -0.88 -10.72 -8.34
N ILE A 129 -1.82 -9.89 -7.86
CA ILE A 129 -1.94 -9.58 -6.42
C ILE A 129 -2.44 -10.80 -5.63
N SER A 130 -3.38 -11.59 -6.17
CA SER A 130 -3.83 -12.82 -5.51
C SER A 130 -2.67 -13.80 -5.29
N GLN A 131 -1.80 -13.99 -6.28
CA GLN A 131 -0.61 -14.82 -6.14
C GLN A 131 0.32 -14.31 -5.03
N LYS A 132 0.52 -12.98 -4.93
CA LYS A 132 1.35 -12.40 -3.86
C LYS A 132 0.74 -12.59 -2.47
N ILE A 133 -0.58 -12.47 -2.34
CA ILE A 133 -1.29 -12.75 -1.08
C ILE A 133 -1.10 -14.22 -0.70
N GLU A 134 -1.34 -15.14 -1.64
CA GLU A 134 -1.14 -16.59 -1.43
C GLU A 134 0.31 -16.90 -1.02
N ARG A 135 1.29 -16.25 -1.65
CA ARG A 135 2.72 -16.39 -1.33
C ARG A 135 3.03 -15.95 0.10
N GLU A 136 2.51 -14.81 0.55
CA GLU A 136 2.76 -14.34 1.92
C GLU A 136 2.05 -15.21 2.96
N ILE A 137 0.86 -15.74 2.67
CA ILE A 137 0.19 -16.73 3.52
C ILE A 137 1.07 -17.98 3.66
N ALA A 138 1.55 -18.53 2.54
CA ALA A 138 2.43 -19.70 2.53
C ALA A 138 3.76 -19.43 3.28
N ASN A 139 4.36 -18.27 3.06
CA ASN A 139 5.58 -17.85 3.76
C ASN A 139 5.38 -17.78 5.27
N PHE A 140 4.26 -17.21 5.70
CA PHE A 140 3.93 -17.09 7.11
C PHE A 140 3.72 -18.48 7.74
N ILE A 141 2.98 -19.39 7.08
CA ILE A 141 2.83 -20.78 7.55
C ILE A 141 4.18 -21.49 7.62
N ASN A 142 5.09 -21.26 6.67
CA ASN A 142 6.42 -21.85 6.69
C ASN A 142 7.25 -21.33 7.87
N GLN A 143 7.10 -20.06 8.23
CA GLN A 143 7.70 -19.51 9.43
C GLN A 143 7.19 -20.20 10.70
N ILE A 144 5.88 -20.46 10.80
CA ILE A 144 5.27 -21.23 11.90
C ILE A 144 5.82 -22.66 11.92
N ALA A 145 5.84 -23.34 10.78
CA ALA A 145 6.33 -24.72 10.66
C ALA A 145 7.79 -24.83 11.11
N SER A 146 8.64 -23.91 10.65
CA SER A 146 10.04 -23.86 11.06
C SER A 146 10.21 -23.60 12.55
N GLN A 147 9.35 -22.79 13.17
CA GLN A 147 9.40 -22.52 14.62
C GLN A 147 8.91 -23.70 15.46
N ARG A 148 7.89 -24.43 14.99
CA ARG A 148 7.26 -25.53 15.74
C ARG A 148 7.99 -26.86 15.55
N PHE A 149 8.34 -27.20 14.32
CA PHE A 149 8.87 -28.52 13.96
C PHE A 149 10.37 -28.50 13.62
N GLY A 150 10.97 -27.32 13.43
CA GLY A 150 12.40 -27.17 13.11
C GLY A 150 12.77 -27.42 11.64
N PHE A 151 11.87 -28.03 10.86
CA PHE A 151 12.03 -28.24 9.42
C PHE A 151 10.70 -28.01 8.68
N TYR A 152 10.75 -27.92 7.36
CA TYR A 152 9.57 -27.78 6.50
C TYR A 152 9.25 -29.11 5.83
N THR A 153 8.04 -29.62 6.08
CA THR A 153 7.44 -30.74 5.34
C THR A 153 6.05 -30.37 4.86
N GLU A 154 5.66 -30.81 3.66
CA GLU A 154 4.32 -30.60 3.10
C GLU A 154 3.19 -31.09 4.04
N LYS A 155 3.46 -32.15 4.82
CA LYS A 155 2.54 -32.67 5.82
C LYS A 155 2.31 -31.69 6.98
N GLU A 156 3.36 -31.01 7.42
CA GLU A 156 3.30 -30.03 8.53
C GLU A 156 2.54 -28.76 8.09
N HIS A 157 2.74 -28.35 6.84
CA HIS A 157 1.97 -27.27 6.23
C HIS A 157 0.46 -27.55 6.28
N GLN A 158 0.06 -28.77 5.91
CA GLN A 158 -1.35 -29.20 5.97
C GLN A 158 -1.88 -29.30 7.41
N ILE A 159 -1.06 -29.75 8.36
CA ILE A 159 -1.45 -29.80 9.78
C ILE A 159 -1.76 -28.39 10.29
N ILE A 160 -0.86 -27.43 10.05
CA ILE A 160 -1.03 -26.05 10.51
C ILE A 160 -2.24 -25.40 9.84
N LEU A 161 -2.41 -25.58 8.52
CA LEU A 161 -3.59 -25.09 7.81
C LEU A 161 -4.89 -25.63 8.41
N LYS A 162 -4.93 -26.94 8.68
CA LYS A 162 -6.11 -27.58 9.27
C LYS A 162 -6.39 -27.05 10.68
N GLU A 163 -5.38 -27.02 11.54
CA GLU A 163 -5.48 -26.50 12.91
C GLU A 163 -5.98 -25.05 12.93
N ILE A 164 -5.48 -24.19 12.03
CA ILE A 164 -5.95 -22.80 11.93
C ILE A 164 -7.37 -22.73 11.39
N SER A 165 -7.70 -23.49 10.34
CA SER A 165 -9.03 -23.45 9.72
C SER A 165 -10.13 -23.91 10.69
N GLU A 166 -9.83 -24.86 11.57
CA GLU A 166 -10.73 -25.42 12.58
C GLU A 166 -10.64 -24.67 13.93
N ALA A 167 -9.76 -23.67 14.04
CA ALA A 167 -9.53 -22.94 15.29
C ALA A 167 -10.74 -22.09 15.71
N ASP A 168 -11.17 -22.28 16.95
CA ASP A 168 -12.03 -21.33 17.65
C ASP A 168 -11.20 -20.27 18.40
N ILE A 169 -11.82 -19.20 18.89
CA ILE A 169 -11.18 -18.09 19.61
C ILE A 169 -10.30 -18.61 20.75
N ARG A 170 -10.78 -19.63 21.49
CA ARG A 170 -10.02 -20.24 22.58
C ARG A 170 -8.77 -20.98 22.11
N ASN A 171 -8.85 -21.69 20.98
CA ASN A 171 -7.71 -22.40 20.39
C ASN A 171 -6.65 -21.41 19.92
N MET A 172 -7.08 -20.29 19.33
CA MET A 172 -6.16 -19.21 18.93
C MET A 172 -5.35 -18.68 20.11
N HIS A 173 -5.96 -18.49 21.28
CA HIS A 173 -5.22 -18.07 22.48
C HIS A 173 -4.20 -19.11 22.93
N MET A 174 -4.50 -20.40 22.85
CA MET A 174 -3.53 -21.45 23.16
C MET A 174 -2.36 -21.48 22.16
N TYR A 175 -2.65 -21.28 20.87
CA TYR A 175 -1.61 -21.22 19.83
C TYR A 175 -0.69 -20.00 19.97
N VAL A 176 -1.18 -18.88 20.51
CA VAL A 176 -0.33 -17.72 20.82
C VAL A 176 0.77 -18.08 21.80
N ASP A 177 0.42 -18.82 22.86
CA ASP A 177 1.37 -19.25 23.88
C ASP A 177 2.31 -20.34 23.36
N GLU A 178 1.78 -21.32 22.61
CA GLU A 178 2.55 -22.45 22.07
C GLU A 178 3.51 -22.02 20.95
N TRP A 179 3.02 -21.23 19.99
CA TRP A 179 3.78 -20.85 18.78
C TRP A 179 4.56 -19.55 18.95
N LYS A 180 4.35 -18.83 20.06
CA LYS A 180 4.99 -17.53 20.37
C LYS A 180 4.73 -16.46 19.30
N ILE A 181 3.53 -16.46 18.72
CA ILE A 181 3.10 -15.53 17.68
C ILE A 181 2.03 -14.61 18.27
N PRO A 182 2.08 -13.29 18.03
CA PRO A 182 1.07 -12.38 18.56
C PRO A 182 -0.33 -12.73 18.01
N LEU A 183 -1.34 -12.62 18.87
CA LEU A 183 -2.74 -12.99 18.56
C LEU A 183 -3.27 -12.33 17.28
N GLU A 184 -2.86 -11.09 17.03
CA GLU A 184 -3.31 -10.33 15.86
C GLU A 184 -2.80 -10.91 14.54
N ASP A 185 -1.55 -11.41 14.54
CA ASP A 185 -0.94 -12.08 13.39
C ASP A 185 -1.64 -13.39 13.09
N LEU A 186 -1.96 -14.16 14.13
CA LEU A 186 -2.71 -15.41 14.00
C LEU A 186 -4.15 -15.16 13.51
N LYS A 187 -4.80 -14.11 14.00
CA LYS A 187 -6.13 -13.68 13.52
C LYS A 187 -6.10 -13.22 12.06
N ALA A 188 -5.06 -12.48 11.66
CA ALA A 188 -4.89 -12.05 10.27
C ALA A 188 -4.71 -13.26 9.35
N LEU A 189 -3.89 -14.23 9.75
CA LEU A 189 -3.68 -15.48 9.02
C LEU A 189 -4.98 -16.30 8.90
N TYR A 190 -5.72 -16.48 9.99
CA TYR A 190 -7.00 -17.18 9.99
C TYR A 190 -8.00 -16.56 8.99
N LYS A 191 -8.16 -15.23 9.06
CA LYS A 191 -9.04 -14.50 8.14
C LYS A 191 -8.60 -14.64 6.69
N ALA A 192 -7.29 -14.58 6.43
CA ALA A 192 -6.73 -14.74 5.10
C ALA A 192 -6.95 -16.15 4.51
N ILE A 193 -6.80 -17.20 5.33
CA ILE A 193 -7.09 -18.59 4.92
C ILE A 193 -8.59 -18.73 4.60
N LYS A 194 -9.47 -18.23 5.48
CA LYS A 194 -10.92 -18.25 5.25
C LYS A 194 -11.30 -17.50 3.96
N TRP A 195 -10.65 -16.36 3.71
CA TRP A 195 -10.84 -15.61 2.47
C TRP A 195 -10.41 -16.41 1.24
N LEU A 196 -9.28 -17.13 1.31
CA LEU A 196 -8.78 -17.96 0.22
C LEU A 196 -9.70 -19.13 -0.13
N GLU A 197 -10.31 -19.76 0.89
CA GLU A 197 -11.20 -20.92 0.74
C GLU A 197 -12.63 -20.54 0.32
N SER A 198 -13.00 -19.26 0.44
CA SER A 198 -14.36 -18.78 0.21
C SER A 198 -14.71 -18.51 -1.26
N ASN A 199 -16.01 -18.35 -1.52
CA ASN A 199 -16.54 -17.97 -2.83
C ASN A 199 -16.18 -16.52 -3.21
N LEU A 200 -16.21 -16.21 -4.51
CA LEU A 200 -15.87 -14.88 -5.05
C LEU A 200 -16.63 -13.71 -4.40
N PHE A 201 -17.91 -13.87 -4.07
CA PHE A 201 -18.70 -12.82 -3.41
C PHE A 201 -18.20 -12.51 -1.99
N TYR A 202 -17.85 -13.55 -1.22
CA TYR A 202 -17.26 -13.37 0.11
C TYR A 202 -15.90 -12.67 -0.01
N ARG A 203 -15.09 -13.06 -1.00
CA ARG A 203 -13.79 -12.43 -1.26
C ARG A 203 -13.91 -10.94 -1.59
N LEU A 204 -14.98 -10.53 -2.26
CA LEU A 204 -15.23 -9.14 -2.62
C LEU A 204 -15.63 -8.29 -1.40
N ILE A 205 -16.51 -8.80 -0.54
CA ILE A 205 -16.95 -8.08 0.66
C ILE A 205 -15.84 -8.02 1.72
N HIS A 206 -15.00 -9.05 1.80
CA HIS A 206 -13.93 -9.17 2.80
C HIS A 206 -12.53 -9.10 2.19
N LEU A 207 -12.34 -8.22 1.21
CA LEU A 207 -11.05 -8.06 0.52
C LEU A 207 -9.89 -7.76 1.49
N ASN A 208 -10.18 -7.02 2.56
CA ASN A 208 -9.21 -6.66 3.59
C ASN A 208 -8.59 -7.90 4.26
N ASP A 209 -9.37 -8.96 4.46
CA ASP A 209 -8.94 -10.16 5.18
C ASP A 209 -7.79 -10.91 4.49
N GLY A 210 -7.75 -10.89 3.16
CA GLY A 210 -6.61 -11.42 2.39
C GLY A 210 -5.50 -10.38 2.18
N LEU A 211 -5.87 -9.14 1.84
CA LEU A 211 -4.91 -8.09 1.50
C LEU A 211 -3.98 -7.73 2.67
N ILE A 212 -4.48 -7.81 3.91
CA ILE A 212 -3.72 -7.53 5.13
C ILE A 212 -2.42 -8.34 5.21
N MET A 213 -2.42 -9.61 4.78
CA MET A 213 -1.22 -10.45 4.81
C MET A 213 -0.13 -9.88 3.90
N TYR A 214 -0.48 -9.55 2.65
CA TYR A 214 0.49 -8.97 1.72
C TYR A 214 0.96 -7.59 2.17
N MET A 215 0.04 -6.74 2.61
CA MET A 215 0.35 -5.37 3.01
C MET A 215 1.25 -5.33 4.24
N ARG A 216 0.90 -6.09 5.29
CA ARG A 216 1.58 -6.06 6.58
C ARG A 216 2.95 -6.72 6.57
N TYR A 217 3.11 -7.86 5.89
CA TYR A 217 4.34 -8.66 5.95
C TYR A 217 5.33 -8.41 4.82
N HIS A 218 4.90 -7.79 3.72
CA HIS A 218 5.80 -7.52 2.59
C HIS A 218 5.78 -6.05 2.17
N PHE A 219 4.61 -5.47 1.88
CA PHE A 219 4.55 -4.14 1.29
C PHE A 219 5.01 -3.03 2.25
N SER A 220 4.42 -2.94 3.45
CA SER A 220 4.72 -1.87 4.41
C SER A 220 6.18 -1.93 4.89
N ILE A 221 6.73 -3.14 5.08
CA ILE A 221 8.13 -3.33 5.49
C ILE A 221 9.09 -2.88 4.38
N LYS A 222 8.83 -3.27 3.13
CA LYS A 222 9.75 -3.01 2.01
C LYS A 222 9.63 -1.61 1.43
N TYR A 223 8.41 -1.09 1.33
CA TYR A 223 8.10 0.14 0.59
C TYR A 223 7.64 1.29 1.49
N GLY A 224 7.46 1.08 2.80
CA GLY A 224 6.99 2.12 3.72
C GLY A 224 7.80 3.41 3.66
N ASN A 225 9.13 3.28 3.71
CA ASN A 225 10.05 4.43 3.61
C ASN A 225 9.99 5.11 2.23
N THR A 226 9.80 4.34 1.16
CA THR A 226 9.65 4.89 -0.19
C THR A 226 8.36 5.69 -0.33
N VAL A 227 7.24 5.18 0.21
CA VAL A 227 5.96 5.89 0.22
C VAL A 227 6.07 7.18 1.02
N LEU A 228 6.69 7.14 2.21
CA LEU A 228 6.95 8.34 3.01
C LEU A 228 7.82 9.36 2.25
N GLY A 229 8.88 8.91 1.59
CA GLY A 229 9.71 9.76 0.75
C GLY A 229 8.93 10.42 -0.40
N MET A 230 8.03 9.66 -1.05
CA MET A 230 7.15 10.22 -2.09
C MET A 230 6.22 11.30 -1.54
N VAL A 231 5.65 11.14 -0.34
CA VAL A 231 4.84 12.18 0.32
C VAL A 231 5.63 13.47 0.51
N TYR A 232 6.87 13.39 1.02
CA TYR A 232 7.71 14.58 1.18
C TYR A 232 8.06 15.26 -0.15
N ILE A 233 8.30 14.48 -1.20
CA ILE A 233 8.48 15.01 -2.55
C ILE A 233 7.20 15.70 -3.03
N GLY A 234 6.03 15.10 -2.81
CA GLY A 234 4.74 15.68 -3.13
C GLY A 234 4.52 17.03 -2.46
N ALA A 235 4.76 17.10 -1.14
CA ALA A 235 4.66 18.32 -0.37
C ALA A 235 5.59 19.42 -0.90
N ALA A 236 6.83 19.07 -1.28
CA ALA A 236 7.76 20.01 -1.88
C ALA A 236 7.24 20.54 -3.24
N VAL A 237 6.70 19.67 -4.09
CA VAL A 237 6.10 20.04 -5.37
C VAL A 237 4.90 20.97 -5.16
N LEU A 238 4.04 20.68 -4.18
CA LEU A 238 2.91 21.52 -3.83
C LEU A 238 3.35 22.93 -3.40
N ILE A 239 4.31 23.02 -2.47
CA ILE A 239 4.85 24.29 -1.99
C ILE A 239 5.45 25.10 -3.15
N ILE A 240 6.21 24.46 -4.05
CA ILE A 240 6.79 25.13 -5.22
C ILE A 240 5.69 25.67 -6.13
N ILE A 241 4.67 24.87 -6.47
CA ILE A 241 3.62 25.30 -7.41
C ILE A 241 2.76 26.42 -6.81
N ILE A 242 2.41 26.34 -5.52
CA ILE A 242 1.69 27.41 -4.81
C ILE A 242 2.58 28.66 -4.71
N GLY A 243 3.87 28.50 -4.43
CA GLY A 243 4.85 29.59 -4.37
C GLY A 243 4.99 30.31 -5.72
N LEU A 244 5.16 29.57 -6.82
CA LEU A 244 5.22 30.12 -8.18
C LEU A 244 3.94 30.85 -8.57
N ARG A 245 2.78 30.37 -8.11
CA ARG A 245 1.50 31.07 -8.28
C ARG A 245 1.47 32.36 -7.48
N GLY A 246 1.93 32.35 -6.23
CA GLY A 246 2.01 33.53 -5.36
C GLY A 246 2.94 34.62 -5.93
N LEU A 247 4.02 34.21 -6.60
CA LEU A 247 4.94 35.09 -7.32
C LEU A 247 4.41 35.55 -8.70
N LYS A 248 3.16 35.21 -9.05
CA LYS A 248 2.48 35.52 -10.33
C LYS A 248 3.18 34.98 -11.59
N PHE A 249 4.07 33.98 -11.47
CA PHE A 249 4.63 33.29 -12.64
C PHE A 249 3.61 32.42 -13.36
N ILE A 250 2.65 31.85 -12.61
CA ILE A 250 1.52 31.10 -13.16
C ILE A 250 0.31 32.03 -13.20
N PRO A 251 -0.27 32.32 -14.38
CA PRO A 251 -1.40 33.23 -14.47
C PRO A 251 -2.63 32.66 -13.75
N PRO A 252 -3.43 33.51 -13.08
CA PRO A 252 -4.61 33.06 -12.33
C PRO A 252 -5.67 32.42 -13.24
N THR A 253 -5.65 32.74 -14.54
CA THR A 253 -6.54 32.20 -15.56
C THR A 253 -6.23 30.74 -15.91
N GLN A 254 -5.10 30.16 -15.46
CA GLN A 254 -4.72 28.77 -15.72
C GLN A 254 -4.57 27.96 -14.43
N PRO A 255 -5.69 27.55 -13.77
CA PRO A 255 -5.64 26.86 -12.48
C PRO A 255 -5.16 25.39 -12.57
N SER A 256 -4.96 24.86 -13.78
CA SER A 256 -4.74 23.44 -14.04
C SER A 256 -3.54 22.86 -13.29
N LEU A 257 -2.43 23.60 -13.19
CA LEU A 257 -1.22 23.16 -12.51
C LEU A 257 -1.40 23.08 -11.00
N VAL A 258 -2.18 24.01 -10.43
CA VAL A 258 -2.51 24.01 -9.00
C VAL A 258 -3.39 22.81 -8.66
N LEU A 259 -4.39 22.52 -9.49
CA LEU A 259 -5.25 21.35 -9.31
C LEU A 259 -4.48 20.04 -9.47
N PHE A 260 -3.52 19.97 -10.40
CA PHE A 260 -2.62 18.84 -10.52
C PHE A 260 -1.79 18.65 -9.24
N ALA A 261 -1.18 19.71 -8.71
CA ALA A 261 -0.38 19.66 -7.49
C ALA A 261 -1.20 19.19 -6.28
N LEU A 262 -2.41 19.73 -6.12
CA LEU A 262 -3.34 19.34 -5.07
C LEU A 262 -3.78 17.88 -5.23
N GLY A 263 -4.11 17.45 -6.45
CA GLY A 263 -4.46 16.07 -6.75
C GLY A 263 -3.32 15.08 -6.47
N LEU A 264 -2.07 15.49 -6.74
CA LEU A 264 -0.87 14.75 -6.42
C LEU A 264 -0.69 14.60 -4.91
N GLU A 265 -0.73 15.70 -4.16
CA GLU A 265 -0.61 15.73 -2.70
C GLU A 265 -1.64 14.79 -2.06
N PHE A 266 -2.91 14.98 -2.43
CA PHE A 266 -4.03 14.22 -1.88
C PHE A 266 -3.89 12.72 -2.12
N SER A 267 -3.47 12.34 -3.34
CA SER A 267 -3.26 10.94 -3.71
C SER A 267 -2.11 10.29 -2.91
N LEU A 268 -1.02 11.03 -2.68
CA LEU A 268 0.11 10.54 -1.89
C LEU A 268 -0.22 10.41 -0.40
N LEU A 269 -0.96 11.37 0.16
CA LEU A 269 -1.43 11.30 1.54
C LEU A 269 -2.34 10.09 1.76
N ILE A 270 -3.24 9.80 0.81
CA ILE A 270 -4.05 8.57 0.84
C ILE A 270 -3.16 7.33 0.80
N ALA A 271 -2.20 7.25 -0.13
CA ALA A 271 -1.31 6.10 -0.23
C ALA A 271 -0.51 5.87 1.06
N TYR A 272 -0.06 6.94 1.71
CA TYR A 272 0.63 6.89 2.99
C TYR A 272 -0.28 6.46 4.14
N ALA A 273 -1.49 7.02 4.23
CA ALA A 273 -2.48 6.61 5.22
C ALA A 273 -2.82 5.11 5.10
N PHE A 274 -3.00 4.62 3.87
CA PHE A 274 -3.17 3.19 3.61
C PHE A 274 -1.97 2.38 4.07
N THR A 275 -0.75 2.83 3.78
CA THR A 275 0.47 2.11 4.20
C THR A 275 0.57 2.02 5.72
N LEU A 276 0.32 3.12 6.44
CA LEU A 276 0.32 3.17 7.91
C LEU A 276 -0.76 2.28 8.53
N MET A 277 -1.96 2.23 7.94
CA MET A 277 -3.07 1.41 8.43
C MET A 277 -2.70 -0.09 8.51
N TYR A 278 -1.79 -0.56 7.66
CA TYR A 278 -1.35 -1.96 7.63
C TYR A 278 0.02 -2.19 8.27
N THR A 279 0.73 -1.15 8.67
CA THR A 279 2.02 -1.29 9.37
C THR A 279 1.77 -1.85 10.77
N LYS A 280 2.59 -2.81 11.21
CA LYS A 280 2.56 -3.30 12.60
C LYS A 280 2.82 -2.14 13.55
N SER A 281 2.06 -2.07 14.65
CA SER A 281 2.31 -1.06 15.66
C SER A 281 3.72 -1.23 16.26
N GLU A 282 4.39 -0.13 16.61
CA GLU A 282 5.73 -0.19 17.22
C GLU A 282 5.73 -1.02 18.51
N GLU A 283 4.60 -1.07 19.23
CA GLU A 283 4.41 -1.91 20.41
C GLU A 283 4.43 -3.42 20.12
N GLU A 284 3.87 -3.86 18.99
CA GLU A 284 3.95 -5.25 18.55
C GLU A 284 5.37 -5.63 18.15
N GLY A 285 6.07 -4.74 17.44
CA GLY A 285 7.47 -4.93 17.07
C GLY A 285 8.38 -5.03 18.30
N LEU A 286 8.16 -4.18 19.30
CA LEU A 286 8.89 -4.21 20.57
C LEU A 286 8.59 -5.50 21.36
N LYS A 287 7.32 -5.94 21.42
CA LYS A 287 6.96 -7.23 22.04
C LYS A 287 7.64 -8.41 21.33
N GLU A 288 7.74 -8.37 20.00
CA GLU A 288 8.42 -9.40 19.22
C GLU A 288 9.93 -9.43 19.52
N LEU A 289 10.56 -8.25 19.65
CA LEU A 289 11.97 -8.12 20.06
C LEU A 289 12.21 -8.63 21.48
N LEU A 290 11.35 -8.26 22.44
CA LEU A 290 11.42 -8.74 23.82
C LEU A 290 11.23 -10.25 23.92
N THR A 291 10.32 -10.82 23.12
CA THR A 291 10.09 -12.28 23.07
C THR A 291 11.29 -13.01 22.46
N LYS A 292 11.90 -12.45 21.41
CA LYS A 292 13.12 -12.99 20.80
C LYS A 292 14.35 -12.88 21.71
N GLU A 293 14.53 -11.76 22.41
CA GLU A 293 15.61 -11.61 23.40
C GLU A 293 15.43 -12.55 24.59
N SER A 294 14.21 -12.70 25.11
CA SER A 294 13.91 -13.65 26.18
C SER A 294 14.20 -15.10 25.74
N SER A 295 13.94 -15.46 24.47
CA SER A 295 14.31 -16.77 23.93
C SER A 295 15.81 -16.97 23.71
N LYS A 296 16.57 -15.90 23.43
CA LYS A 296 18.04 -15.93 23.39
C LYS A 296 18.66 -15.99 24.79
N GLN A 297 18.00 -15.40 25.78
CA GLN A 297 18.44 -15.43 27.18
C GLN A 297 18.30 -16.83 27.79
N VAL A 298 17.35 -17.64 27.32
CA VAL A 298 17.20 -19.05 27.73
C VAL A 298 18.29 -19.96 27.12
N LEU A 299 18.88 -19.60 25.98
CA LEU A 299 20.05 -20.29 25.40
C LEU A 299 21.40 -19.73 25.89
N GLY A 300 21.38 -18.63 26.65
CA GLY A 300 22.55 -18.05 27.30
C GLY A 300 22.86 -18.64 28.68
N ASP A 301 21.94 -19.42 29.26
CA ASP A 301 22.09 -19.99 30.61
C ASP A 301 22.97 -21.27 30.62
N GLU A 302 23.31 -21.82 29.45
CA GLU A 302 24.27 -22.93 29.30
C GLU A 302 25.71 -22.49 29.03
N PHE A 303 25.98 -21.19 28.87
CA PHE A 303 27.35 -20.66 28.76
C PHE A 303 27.67 -19.71 29.90
N GLY A 304 28.17 -20.30 30.99
CA GLY A 304 28.90 -19.59 32.03
C GLY A 304 28.00 -19.04 33.13
N SER A 305 27.61 -19.92 34.05
CA SER A 305 27.17 -19.55 35.39
C SER A 305 28.02 -18.40 35.90
N SER A 306 27.41 -17.30 36.35
CA SER A 306 28.11 -16.13 36.90
C SER A 306 29.16 -16.50 37.96
N LYS A 307 29.03 -17.68 38.61
CA LYS A 307 30.04 -18.27 39.50
C LYS A 307 31.34 -18.69 38.82
N GLU A 308 31.32 -19.21 37.61
CA GLU A 308 32.53 -19.58 36.86
C GLU A 308 33.30 -18.34 36.40
N ILE A 309 32.59 -17.31 35.92
CA ILE A 309 33.19 -16.02 35.59
C ILE A 309 33.76 -15.37 36.86
N GLU A 310 33.04 -15.42 37.98
CA GLU A 310 33.53 -14.91 39.27
C GLU A 310 34.74 -15.72 39.79
N ASN A 311 34.78 -17.03 39.59
CA ASN A 311 35.93 -17.87 39.96
C ASN A 311 37.14 -17.61 39.06
N LEU A 312 36.94 -17.43 37.75
CA LEU A 312 38.02 -17.06 36.82
C LEU A 312 38.58 -15.67 37.14
N LEU A 313 37.73 -14.71 37.47
CA LEU A 313 38.15 -13.38 37.92
C LEU A 313 38.90 -13.44 39.27
N LYS A 314 38.45 -14.26 40.23
CA LYS A 314 39.18 -14.49 41.49
C LYS A 314 40.55 -15.12 41.27
N VAL A 315 40.67 -16.06 40.33
CA VAL A 315 41.96 -16.68 39.97
C VAL A 315 42.89 -15.64 39.32
N PHE A 316 42.39 -14.79 38.43
CA PHE A 316 43.17 -13.70 37.82
C PHE A 316 43.66 -12.66 38.84
N ILE A 317 42.80 -12.25 39.78
CA ILE A 317 43.17 -11.28 40.83
C ILE A 317 44.19 -11.90 41.80
N LYS A 318 44.05 -13.18 42.15
CA LYS A 318 44.98 -13.89 43.03
C LYS A 318 46.33 -14.17 42.36
N SER A 319 46.33 -14.40 41.05
CA SER A 319 47.53 -14.52 40.20
C SER A 319 48.36 -13.21 40.21
N ASN A 320 47.70 -12.06 40.03
CA ASN A 320 48.38 -10.77 39.95
C ASN A 320 48.99 -10.33 41.30
N LYS A 321 48.42 -10.79 42.42
CA LYS A 321 48.95 -10.50 43.76
C LYS A 321 50.25 -11.24 44.12
N LYS A 322 50.60 -12.32 43.39
CA LYS A 322 51.86 -13.07 43.60
C LYS A 322 53.04 -12.52 42.81
N VAL A 323 52.82 -11.71 41.77
CA VAL A 323 53.90 -11.14 40.94
C VAL A 323 54.46 -9.84 41.53
N SER A 324 53.73 -9.17 42.42
CA SER A 324 54.14 -7.91 43.07
C SER A 324 55.01 -8.07 44.33
N LYS A 325 55.40 -9.30 44.70
CA LYS A 325 56.35 -9.56 45.81
C LYS A 325 57.53 -10.37 45.28
N LYS A 326 58.41 -9.72 44.56
CA LYS A 326 59.83 -10.07 44.46
C LYS A 326 60.65 -8.83 44.16
#